data_AF-A0A3N5T9F0-F1
#
_entry.id   AF-A0A3N5T9F0-F1
#
_cell.length_a   1.000
_cell.length_b   1.000
_cell.length_c   1.000
_cell.angle_alpha   90.00
_cell.angle_beta   90.00
_cell.angle_gamma   90.00
#
_symmetry.space_group_name_H-M   'P 1'
#
loop_
_entity.id
_entity.type
_entity.pdbx_description
1 polymer ?
#
loop_
_entity_poly.entity_id
_entity_poly.type
_entity_poly.pdbx_seq_one_letter_code
_entity_poly.pdbx_strand_id
1 'polypeptide(L)'
;MDFATVIVPHPMGMIPLPEIRKKAENAFPEILKAATDWQPKAGAGLAMKAPYPAEVIKLKGTERDANDLFFKNGWSVGVPIVAPTPDRVKEMLKGTSHKPDEIVGLIAPRMGVVTVELVAVHAVMAGCKPEYMPVLLAIAEALCKPEYRGPTTTTNPTAPFAVVNGPILNQIGLAYGQGAGGPEWLANVAIGLAMNSIGDVIGGSKPPSPDKTTLGWPGNTIAMVV
;
A
#
# COMPACT_ATOMS: atom_id res chain seq x y z
N MET A 1 -7.36 17.19 -5.06
CA MET A 1 -8.14 16.81 -6.26
C MET A 1 -9.17 17.89 -6.47
N ASP A 2 -9.26 18.42 -7.68
CA ASP A 2 -10.33 19.33 -8.08
C ASP A 2 -11.59 18.48 -8.26
N PHE A 3 -12.66 18.78 -7.52
CA PHE A 3 -13.93 18.05 -7.59
C PHE A 3 -15.06 19.08 -7.62
N ALA A 4 -16.08 18.83 -8.42
CA ALA A 4 -17.36 19.53 -8.25
C ALA A 4 -18.01 19.06 -6.94
N THR A 5 -18.38 20.00 -6.08
CA THR A 5 -19.06 19.71 -4.82
C THR A 5 -20.51 20.21 -4.87
N VAL A 6 -21.42 19.41 -4.32
CA VAL A 6 -22.82 19.79 -4.11
C VAL A 6 -23.14 19.59 -2.63
N ILE A 7 -23.77 20.57 -2.01
CA ILE A 7 -24.08 20.54 -0.58
C ILE A 7 -25.47 19.93 -0.39
N VAL A 8 -25.53 18.78 0.27
CA VAL A 8 -26.79 18.13 0.66
C VAL A 8 -26.98 18.30 2.18
N PRO A 9 -28.07 18.94 2.65
CA PRO A 9 -28.27 19.19 4.08
C PRO A 9 -28.41 17.91 4.93
N HIS A 10 -27.50 17.71 5.88
CA HIS A 10 -27.60 16.65 6.90
C HIS A 10 -28.86 16.85 7.80
N PRO A 11 -29.51 15.80 8.34
CA PRO A 11 -29.24 14.37 8.13
C PRO A 11 -29.88 13.79 6.87
N MET A 12 -29.25 12.77 6.29
CA MET A 12 -29.79 11.96 5.18
C MET A 12 -30.18 10.53 5.62
N GLY A 13 -29.99 10.21 6.90
CA GLY A 13 -30.44 8.97 7.53
C GLY A 13 -31.14 9.29 8.85
N MET A 14 -31.82 8.29 9.44
CA MET A 14 -32.59 8.45 10.68
C MET A 14 -33.73 9.49 10.61
N ILE A 15 -34.23 9.78 9.41
CA ILE A 15 -35.41 10.63 9.15
C ILE A 15 -36.40 9.89 8.22
N PRO A 16 -37.69 10.29 8.17
CA PRO A 16 -38.67 9.65 7.32
C PRO A 16 -38.28 9.64 5.83
N LEU A 17 -38.56 8.53 5.14
CA LEU A 17 -38.25 8.37 3.70
C LEU A 17 -38.75 9.53 2.80
N PRO A 18 -39.94 10.13 3.03
CA PRO A 18 -40.38 11.29 2.25
C PRO A 18 -39.46 12.52 2.40
N GLU A 19 -38.89 12.74 3.59
CA GLU A 19 -37.97 13.86 3.83
C GLU A 19 -36.62 13.62 3.16
N ILE A 20 -36.13 12.36 3.17
CA ILE A 20 -34.92 11.96 2.43
C ILE A 20 -35.11 12.22 0.94
N ARG A 21 -36.24 11.79 0.37
CA ARG A 21 -36.56 12.00 -1.06
C ARG A 21 -36.61 13.48 -1.40
N LYS A 22 -37.31 14.29 -0.60
CA LYS A 22 -37.38 15.74 -0.81
C LYS A 22 -36.01 16.40 -0.80
N LYS A 23 -35.12 16.02 0.12
CA LYS A 23 -33.74 16.52 0.14
C LYS A 23 -32.95 16.11 -1.09
N ALA A 24 -33.08 14.87 -1.55
CA ALA A 24 -32.43 14.38 -2.76
C ALA A 24 -32.95 15.11 -4.01
N GLU A 25 -34.27 15.27 -4.15
CA GLU A 25 -34.91 16.01 -5.24
C GLU A 25 -34.44 17.48 -5.28
N ASN A 26 -34.34 18.14 -4.14
CA ASN A 26 -33.85 19.52 -4.07
C ASN A 26 -32.38 19.66 -4.49
N ALA A 27 -31.54 18.69 -4.16
CA ALA A 27 -30.12 18.69 -4.53
C ALA A 27 -29.88 18.23 -5.97
N PHE A 28 -30.82 17.47 -6.56
CA PHE A 28 -30.62 16.80 -7.85
C PHE A 28 -30.27 17.75 -9.01
N PRO A 29 -30.87 18.95 -9.16
CA PRO A 29 -30.49 19.87 -10.23
C PRO A 29 -29.02 20.30 -10.17
N GLU A 30 -28.50 20.59 -8.97
CA GLU A 30 -27.09 20.93 -8.78
C GLU A 30 -26.18 19.73 -9.00
N ILE A 31 -26.60 18.53 -8.56
CA ILE A 31 -25.89 17.27 -8.85
C ILE A 31 -25.80 17.04 -10.35
N LEU A 32 -26.91 17.18 -11.07
CA LEU A 32 -26.97 16.99 -12.51
C LEU A 32 -26.06 17.99 -13.23
N LYS A 33 -26.14 19.27 -12.86
CA LYS A 33 -25.27 20.34 -13.39
C LYS A 33 -23.80 20.03 -13.12
N ALA A 34 -23.45 19.69 -11.88
CA ALA A 34 -22.08 19.32 -11.52
C ALA A 34 -21.58 18.10 -12.29
N ALA A 35 -22.42 17.07 -12.49
CA ALA A 35 -22.03 15.85 -13.19
C ALA A 35 -21.91 16.01 -14.72
N THR A 36 -22.61 16.99 -15.31
CA THR A 36 -22.67 17.17 -16.78
C THR A 36 -21.80 18.32 -17.28
N ASP A 37 -21.72 19.41 -16.52
CA ASP A 37 -21.00 20.63 -16.93
C ASP A 37 -19.58 20.70 -16.37
N TRP A 38 -19.30 20.01 -15.26
CA TRP A 38 -17.96 20.05 -14.68
C TRP A 38 -16.97 19.36 -15.61
N GLN A 39 -15.97 20.13 -16.02
CA GLN A 39 -14.78 19.61 -16.66
C GLN A 39 -13.67 19.57 -15.62
N PRO A 40 -12.95 18.45 -15.46
CA PRO A 40 -11.75 18.46 -14.66
C PRO A 40 -10.82 19.53 -15.23
N LYS A 41 -10.43 20.51 -14.41
CA LYS A 41 -9.20 21.23 -14.75
C LYS A 41 -8.15 20.15 -14.83
N ALA A 42 -7.47 20.03 -15.98
CA ALA A 42 -6.32 19.15 -16.11
C ALA A 42 -5.44 19.44 -14.89
N GLY A 43 -5.47 18.50 -13.93
CA GLY A 43 -4.74 18.69 -12.68
C GLY A 43 -3.34 18.98 -13.11
N ALA A 44 -2.74 20.07 -12.61
CA ALA A 44 -1.35 20.42 -12.88
C ALA A 44 -0.59 19.11 -12.91
N GLY A 45 -0.22 18.66 -14.12
CA GLY A 45 0.12 17.26 -14.34
C GLY A 45 1.17 16.98 -13.30
N LEU A 46 0.85 16.15 -12.30
CA LEU A 46 1.84 15.80 -11.29
C LEU A 46 2.92 15.16 -12.13
N ALA A 47 4.01 15.88 -12.34
CA ALA A 47 5.09 15.43 -13.19
C ALA A 47 5.46 14.08 -12.60
N MET A 48 5.09 13.00 -13.29
CA MET A 48 5.43 11.67 -12.84
C MET A 48 6.94 11.61 -12.97
N LYS A 49 7.62 11.74 -11.83
CA LYS A 49 9.04 11.42 -11.75
C LYS A 49 9.20 10.03 -12.35
N ALA A 50 10.25 9.84 -13.14
CA ALA A 50 10.56 8.53 -13.66
C ALA A 50 10.62 7.54 -12.48
N PRO A 51 9.98 6.36 -12.58
CA PRO A 51 9.94 5.38 -11.49
C PRO A 51 11.32 4.75 -11.21
N TYR A 52 12.28 4.95 -12.12
CA TYR A 52 13.64 4.45 -12.01
C TYR A 52 14.64 5.49 -12.60
N PRO A 53 15.85 5.64 -12.02
CA PRO A 53 16.32 5.01 -10.79
C PRO A 53 15.63 5.58 -9.54
N ALA A 54 15.59 4.80 -8.46
CA ALA A 54 15.07 5.29 -7.19
C ALA A 54 15.84 6.53 -6.69
N GLU A 55 15.11 7.50 -6.10
CA GLU A 55 15.72 8.71 -5.56
C GLU A 55 16.55 8.38 -4.31
N VAL A 56 17.83 8.77 -4.31
CA VAL A 56 18.73 8.56 -3.18
C VAL A 56 18.84 9.84 -2.37
N ILE A 57 18.42 9.76 -1.10
CA ILE A 57 18.48 10.87 -0.16
C ILE A 57 19.71 10.71 0.73
N LYS A 58 20.54 11.75 0.79
CA LYS A 58 21.67 11.81 1.73
C LYS A 58 21.17 12.31 3.07
N LEU A 59 21.27 11.46 4.08
CA LEU A 59 20.99 11.81 5.47
C LEU A 59 22.27 11.67 6.28
N LYS A 60 22.55 12.66 7.15
CA LYS A 60 23.59 12.58 8.17
C LYS A 60 22.90 12.43 9.52
N GLY A 61 23.13 11.31 10.20
CA GLY A 61 22.48 11.02 11.48
C GLY A 61 22.56 9.54 11.84
N THR A 62 21.68 9.13 12.72
CA THR A 62 21.49 7.76 13.21
C THR A 62 20.38 7.05 12.42
N GLU A 63 20.23 5.74 12.63
CA GLU A 63 19.08 4.98 12.12
C GLU A 63 17.74 5.55 12.64
N ARG A 64 17.72 6.16 13.84
CA ARG A 64 16.52 6.83 14.36
C ARG A 64 16.14 8.05 13.52
N ASP A 65 17.11 8.87 13.11
CA ASP A 65 16.86 10.04 12.26
C ASP A 65 16.31 9.60 10.88
N ALA A 66 16.79 8.47 10.36
CA ALA A 66 16.24 7.87 9.14
C ALA A 66 14.79 7.42 9.34
N ASN A 67 14.50 6.76 10.46
CA ASN A 67 13.14 6.36 10.82
C ASN A 67 12.19 7.55 10.97
N ASP A 68 12.62 8.62 11.66
CA ASP A 68 11.83 9.84 11.83
C ASP A 68 11.54 10.51 10.47
N LEU A 69 12.51 10.54 9.56
CA LEU A 69 12.33 11.03 8.19
C LEU A 69 11.31 10.19 7.40
N PHE A 70 11.44 8.87 7.43
CA PHE A 70 10.54 7.96 6.72
C PHE A 70 9.11 8.04 7.27
N PHE A 71 8.97 8.11 8.59
CA PHE A 71 7.67 8.28 9.24
C PHE A 71 7.02 9.62 8.85
N LYS A 72 7.78 10.72 8.92
CA LYS A 72 7.31 12.06 8.56
C LYS A 72 6.83 12.14 7.11
N ASN A 73 7.51 11.46 6.19
CA ASN A 73 7.17 11.45 4.77
C ASN A 73 6.12 10.40 4.40
N GLY A 74 5.67 9.56 5.35
CA GLY A 74 4.71 8.48 5.08
C GLY A 74 5.30 7.35 4.25
N TRP A 75 6.61 7.13 4.35
CA TRP A 75 7.33 6.04 3.67
C TRP A 75 7.43 4.77 4.50
N SER A 76 6.92 4.75 5.73
CA SER A 76 6.78 3.54 6.54
C SER A 76 5.35 3.38 7.02
N VAL A 77 5.00 2.14 7.39
CA VAL A 77 3.67 1.77 7.94
C VAL A 77 3.59 1.99 9.46
N GLY A 78 4.39 2.90 10.00
CA GLY A 78 4.37 3.26 11.43
C GLY A 78 5.21 2.38 12.36
N VAL A 79 5.96 1.42 11.82
CA VAL A 79 6.99 0.66 12.55
C VAL A 79 8.39 1.15 12.19
N PRO A 80 9.39 0.96 13.08
CA PRO A 80 10.78 1.15 12.72
C PRO A 80 11.19 0.26 11.54
N ILE A 81 12.06 0.78 10.70
CA ILE A 81 12.60 0.13 9.51
C ILE A 81 14.11 -0.07 9.63
N VAL A 82 14.61 -1.03 8.87
CA VAL A 82 16.03 -1.05 8.48
C VAL A 82 16.21 -0.07 7.33
N ALA A 83 17.07 0.95 7.48
CA ALA A 83 17.24 1.95 6.41
C ALA A 83 17.66 1.27 5.08
N PRO A 84 16.93 1.49 3.97
CA PRO A 84 17.20 0.86 2.69
C PRO A 84 18.34 1.59 1.96
N THR A 85 19.56 1.44 2.46
CA THR A 85 20.75 2.02 1.81
C THR A 85 20.99 1.36 0.44
N PRO A 86 21.63 2.05 -0.52
CA PRO A 86 21.93 1.47 -1.83
C PRO A 86 22.66 0.11 -1.76
N ASP A 87 23.58 -0.06 -0.82
CA ASP A 87 24.29 -1.34 -0.63
C ASP A 87 23.37 -2.45 -0.12
N ARG A 88 22.47 -2.16 0.84
CA ARG A 88 21.50 -3.14 1.34
C ARG A 88 20.49 -3.54 0.26
N VAL A 89 20.06 -2.57 -0.56
CA VAL A 89 19.15 -2.82 -1.70
C VAL A 89 19.86 -3.66 -2.76
N LYS A 90 21.12 -3.35 -3.07
CA LYS A 90 21.94 -4.15 -3.99
C LYS A 90 22.12 -5.60 -3.51
N GLU A 91 22.31 -5.80 -2.20
CA GLU A 91 22.37 -7.14 -1.61
C GLU A 91 21.03 -7.87 -1.75
N MET A 92 19.92 -7.20 -1.42
CA MET A 92 18.57 -7.75 -1.56
C MET A 92 18.28 -8.19 -2.99
N LEU A 93 18.70 -7.41 -3.99
CA LEU A 93 18.50 -7.70 -5.41
C LEU A 93 19.21 -8.98 -5.88
N LYS A 94 20.19 -9.51 -5.14
CA LYS A 94 20.80 -10.83 -5.46
C LYS A 94 19.82 -11.99 -5.32
N GLY A 95 18.71 -11.78 -4.63
CA GLY A 95 17.63 -12.74 -4.45
C GLY A 95 16.77 -12.99 -5.69
N THR A 96 16.98 -12.24 -6.77
CA THR A 96 16.20 -12.34 -8.01
C THR A 96 17.09 -12.23 -9.24
N SER A 97 16.63 -12.80 -10.35
CA SER A 97 17.24 -12.62 -11.68
C SER A 97 16.60 -11.49 -12.49
N HIS A 98 15.50 -10.92 -11.99
CA HIS A 98 14.83 -9.79 -12.64
C HIS A 98 15.68 -8.52 -12.60
N LYS A 99 15.48 -7.64 -13.58
CA LYS A 99 16.23 -6.37 -13.64
C LYS A 99 15.64 -5.36 -12.65
N PRO A 100 16.45 -4.52 -11.99
CA PRO A 100 15.95 -3.56 -10.99
C PRO A 100 14.92 -2.54 -11.54
N ASP A 101 15.04 -2.20 -12.83
CA ASP A 101 14.18 -1.23 -13.54
C ASP A 101 12.89 -1.84 -14.11
N GLU A 102 12.73 -3.16 -14.04
CA GLU A 102 11.53 -3.85 -14.50
C GLU A 102 10.32 -3.41 -13.67
N ILE A 103 9.24 -3.03 -14.37
CA ILE A 103 7.98 -2.64 -13.75
C ILE A 103 7.16 -3.91 -13.49
N VAL A 104 6.92 -4.18 -12.21
CA VAL A 104 6.05 -5.27 -11.75
C VAL A 104 4.58 -4.93 -12.03
N GLY A 105 4.19 -3.66 -11.86
CA GLY A 105 2.84 -3.20 -12.15
C GLY A 105 2.48 -1.87 -11.48
N LEU A 106 1.17 -1.67 -11.30
CA LEU A 106 0.59 -0.50 -10.63
C LEU A 106 -0.26 -0.95 -9.44
N ILE A 107 0.03 -0.40 -8.27
CA ILE A 107 -0.71 -0.71 -7.04
C ILE A 107 -1.75 0.38 -6.78
N ALA A 108 -3.01 -0.04 -6.72
CA ALA A 108 -4.13 0.80 -6.31
C ALA A 108 -4.04 1.13 -4.80
N PRO A 109 -4.68 2.20 -4.30
CA PRO A 109 -5.57 3.13 -5.00
C PRO A 109 -4.88 4.26 -5.78
N ARG A 110 -3.64 4.64 -5.44
CA ARG A 110 -2.95 5.77 -6.09
C ARG A 110 -2.31 5.43 -7.44
N MET A 111 -2.42 4.17 -7.88
CA MET A 111 -1.76 3.64 -9.07
C MET A 111 -0.24 3.84 -9.02
N GLY A 112 0.35 3.54 -7.85
CA GLY A 112 1.79 3.66 -7.65
C GLY A 112 2.55 2.64 -8.50
N VAL A 113 3.52 3.12 -9.28
CA VAL A 113 4.40 2.25 -10.08
C VAL A 113 5.31 1.49 -9.13
N VAL A 114 5.31 0.16 -9.25
CA VAL A 114 6.20 -0.72 -8.50
C VAL A 114 7.23 -1.32 -9.44
N THR A 115 8.50 -1.06 -9.16
CA THR A 115 9.64 -1.70 -9.82
C THR A 115 10.21 -2.81 -8.95
N VAL A 116 11.03 -3.69 -9.53
CA VAL A 116 11.77 -4.72 -8.78
C VAL A 116 12.68 -4.09 -7.72
N GLU A 117 13.36 -2.98 -8.03
CA GLU A 117 14.15 -2.22 -7.06
C GLU A 117 13.28 -1.73 -5.89
N LEU A 118 12.08 -1.22 -6.17
CA LEU A 118 11.18 -0.73 -5.13
C LEU A 118 10.66 -1.87 -4.24
N VAL A 119 10.38 -3.06 -4.80
CA VAL A 119 10.09 -4.26 -3.98
C VAL A 119 11.26 -4.58 -3.06
N ALA A 120 12.49 -4.57 -3.58
CA ALA A 120 13.69 -4.81 -2.78
C ALA A 120 13.90 -3.76 -1.68
N VAL A 121 13.60 -2.48 -1.94
CA VAL A 121 13.61 -1.40 -0.93
C VAL A 121 12.67 -1.73 0.23
N HIS A 122 11.41 -2.07 -0.07
CA HIS A 122 10.43 -2.42 0.96
C HIS A 122 10.78 -3.73 1.69
N ALA A 123 11.41 -4.68 1.00
CA ALA A 123 11.93 -5.90 1.60
C ALA A 123 13.04 -5.60 2.62
N VAL A 124 14.00 -4.74 2.26
CA VAL A 124 15.05 -4.31 3.19
C VAL A 124 14.44 -3.62 4.40
N MET A 125 13.52 -2.68 4.17
CA MET A 125 12.85 -1.95 5.26
C MET A 125 12.18 -2.89 6.26
N ALA A 126 11.59 -3.98 5.78
CA ALA A 126 10.94 -5.00 6.60
C ALA A 126 11.91 -6.02 7.24
N GLY A 127 13.22 -5.93 6.96
CA GLY A 127 14.21 -6.88 7.46
C GLY A 127 14.15 -8.25 6.77
N CYS A 128 13.66 -8.31 5.53
CA CYS A 128 13.69 -9.53 4.73
C CYS A 128 15.12 -9.96 4.40
N LYS A 129 15.27 -11.22 3.98
CA LYS A 129 16.50 -11.73 3.38
C LYS A 129 16.37 -11.80 1.86
N PRO A 130 17.47 -11.75 1.09
CA PRO A 130 17.42 -11.84 -0.37
C PRO A 130 16.65 -13.06 -0.88
N GLU A 131 16.75 -14.21 -0.21
CA GLU A 131 16.08 -15.45 -0.61
C GLU A 131 14.54 -15.33 -0.62
N TYR A 132 13.97 -14.29 -0.01
CA TYR A 132 12.53 -14.06 0.04
C TYR A 132 12.02 -13.33 -1.22
N MET A 133 12.91 -12.76 -2.04
CA MET A 133 12.55 -11.96 -3.23
C MET A 133 11.60 -12.66 -4.21
N PRO A 134 11.73 -13.96 -4.52
CA PRO A 134 10.78 -14.62 -5.41
C PRO A 134 9.33 -14.58 -4.88
N VAL A 135 9.16 -14.76 -3.57
CA VAL A 135 7.83 -14.67 -2.92
C VAL A 135 7.33 -13.23 -2.93
N LEU A 136 8.19 -12.27 -2.63
CA LEU A 136 7.85 -10.84 -2.60
C LEU A 136 7.43 -10.31 -3.97
N LEU A 137 8.10 -10.74 -5.04
CA LEU A 137 7.73 -10.38 -6.41
C LEU A 137 6.37 -10.97 -6.80
N ALA A 138 6.13 -12.26 -6.49
CA ALA A 138 4.82 -12.87 -6.71
C ALA A 138 3.69 -12.17 -5.94
N ILE A 139 3.96 -11.75 -4.69
CA ILE A 139 3.04 -10.95 -3.90
C ILE A 139 2.80 -9.59 -4.55
N ALA A 140 3.85 -8.88 -4.96
CA ALA A 140 3.72 -7.57 -5.60
C ALA A 140 2.92 -7.64 -6.90
N GLU A 141 3.13 -8.68 -7.72
CA GLU A 141 2.33 -8.95 -8.92
C GLU A 141 0.85 -9.18 -8.58
N ALA A 142 0.57 -9.93 -7.51
CA ALA A 142 -0.79 -10.19 -7.04
C ALA A 142 -1.49 -8.90 -6.55
N LEU A 143 -0.77 -8.05 -5.82
CA LEU A 143 -1.27 -6.74 -5.36
C LEU A 143 -1.58 -5.78 -6.52
N CYS A 144 -0.94 -5.96 -7.69
CA CYS A 144 -1.21 -5.18 -8.90
C CYS A 144 -2.46 -5.64 -9.66
N LYS A 145 -3.06 -6.78 -9.29
CA LYS A 145 -4.22 -7.32 -9.99
C LYS A 145 -5.48 -6.47 -9.73
N PRO A 146 -6.32 -6.20 -10.76
CA PRO A 146 -7.55 -5.41 -10.59
C PRO A 146 -8.50 -5.93 -9.51
N GLU A 147 -8.48 -7.23 -9.25
CA GLU A 147 -9.30 -7.92 -8.24
C GLU A 147 -8.91 -7.52 -6.81
N TYR A 148 -7.69 -7.04 -6.58
CA TYR A 148 -7.17 -6.71 -5.26
C TYR A 148 -7.48 -5.26 -4.78
N ARG A 149 -8.33 -4.51 -5.49
CA ARG A 149 -8.56 -3.07 -5.20
C ARG A 149 -9.43 -2.78 -3.97
N GLY A 150 -10.33 -3.69 -3.60
CA GLY A 150 -11.34 -3.46 -2.55
C GLY A 150 -10.80 -3.27 -1.12
N PRO A 151 -9.83 -4.07 -0.65
CA PRO A 151 -9.31 -4.00 0.73
C PRO A 151 -8.67 -2.65 1.11
N THR A 152 -8.18 -1.87 0.14
CA THR A 152 -7.45 -0.62 0.42
C THR A 152 -8.34 0.63 0.53
N THR A 153 -9.65 0.50 0.31
CA THR A 153 -10.61 1.63 0.34
C THR A 153 -11.91 1.30 1.08
N THR A 154 -11.94 0.16 1.79
CA THR A 154 -13.12 -0.29 2.53
C THR A 154 -13.23 0.41 3.89
N THR A 155 -14.42 0.36 4.49
CA THR A 155 -14.65 0.82 5.86
C THR A 155 -14.27 -0.20 6.93
N ASN A 156 -14.02 -1.45 6.55
CA ASN A 156 -13.60 -2.52 7.45
C ASN A 156 -12.07 -2.61 7.54
N PRO A 157 -11.45 -2.77 8.73
CA PRO A 157 -10.02 -3.05 8.80
C PRO A 157 -9.71 -4.41 8.17
N THR A 158 -9.14 -4.40 6.98
CA THR A 158 -8.73 -5.62 6.27
C THR A 158 -7.22 -5.70 6.14
N ALA A 159 -6.67 -6.89 6.31
CA ALA A 159 -5.26 -7.18 6.03
C ALA A 159 -5.17 -8.16 4.86
N PRO A 160 -4.15 -8.04 3.99
CA PRO A 160 -3.83 -9.08 3.03
C PRO A 160 -3.53 -10.41 3.73
N PHE A 161 -3.85 -11.49 3.03
CA PHE A 161 -3.49 -12.85 3.41
C PHE A 161 -2.84 -13.53 2.21
N ALA A 162 -1.64 -14.07 2.41
CA ALA A 162 -0.90 -14.79 1.38
C ALA A 162 -0.71 -16.25 1.80
N VAL A 163 -0.99 -17.16 0.88
CA VAL A 163 -0.67 -18.58 1.01
C VAL A 163 0.45 -18.91 0.03
N VAL A 164 1.57 -19.37 0.56
CA VAL A 164 2.73 -19.79 -0.20
C VAL A 164 2.72 -21.31 -0.26
N ASN A 165 2.96 -21.87 -1.44
CA ASN A 165 2.98 -23.31 -1.63
C ASN A 165 4.18 -23.73 -2.49
N GLY A 166 4.84 -24.81 -2.11
CA GLY A 166 5.92 -25.44 -2.88
C GLY A 166 7.27 -25.50 -2.14
N PRO A 167 8.33 -25.96 -2.83
CA PRO A 167 9.63 -26.23 -2.20
C PRO A 167 10.28 -25.01 -1.53
N ILE A 168 9.93 -23.81 -1.98
CA ILE A 168 10.46 -22.54 -1.45
C ILE A 168 10.20 -22.38 0.05
N LEU A 169 9.10 -22.95 0.57
CA LEU A 169 8.76 -22.96 1.99
C LEU A 169 9.94 -23.40 2.85
N ASN A 170 10.57 -24.52 2.47
CA ASN A 170 11.71 -25.07 3.21
C ASN A 170 13.01 -24.30 2.93
N GLN A 171 13.15 -23.71 1.74
CA GLN A 171 14.36 -22.96 1.36
C GLN A 171 14.50 -21.67 2.15
N ILE A 172 13.38 -20.99 2.42
CA ILE A 172 13.36 -19.71 3.13
C ILE A 172 13.01 -19.84 4.61
N GLY A 173 12.68 -21.04 5.07
CA GLY A 173 12.22 -21.30 6.43
C GLY A 173 10.87 -20.63 6.74
N LEU A 174 9.96 -20.63 5.77
CA LEU A 174 8.59 -20.17 5.99
C LEU A 174 7.85 -21.20 6.86
N ALA A 175 7.24 -20.76 7.95
CA ALA A 175 6.46 -21.63 8.81
C ALA A 175 5.07 -21.89 8.22
N TYR A 176 4.68 -23.17 8.19
CA TYR A 176 3.41 -23.66 7.65
C TYR A 176 2.66 -24.62 8.61
N GLY A 177 3.15 -24.77 9.85
CA GLY A 177 2.59 -25.67 10.87
C GLY A 177 1.92 -24.94 12.04
N GLN A 178 2.04 -25.51 13.24
CA GLN A 178 1.50 -24.88 14.46
C GLN A 178 2.15 -23.51 14.69
N GLY A 179 1.32 -22.46 14.80
CA GLY A 179 1.79 -21.09 14.94
C GLY A 179 2.25 -20.42 13.64
N ALA A 180 2.08 -21.08 12.47
CA ALA A 180 2.29 -20.42 11.18
C ALA A 180 1.41 -19.18 11.05
N GLY A 181 1.99 -18.07 10.56
CA GLY A 181 1.32 -16.77 10.50
C GLY A 181 1.26 -16.02 11.83
N GLY A 182 1.83 -16.58 12.91
CA GLY A 182 2.04 -15.91 14.19
C GLY A 182 3.39 -15.20 14.28
N PRO A 183 3.74 -14.68 15.47
CA PRO A 183 5.05 -14.08 15.74
C PRO A 183 6.18 -15.13 15.67
N GLU A 184 7.41 -14.67 15.88
CA GLU A 184 8.64 -15.49 16.02
C GLU A 184 9.20 -16.11 14.72
N TRP A 185 8.37 -16.25 13.68
CA TRP A 185 8.80 -16.71 12.36
C TRP A 185 9.22 -15.55 11.47
N LEU A 186 10.53 -15.28 11.42
CA LEU A 186 11.09 -14.14 10.69
C LEU A 186 10.63 -14.08 9.22
N ALA A 187 10.61 -15.20 8.49
CA ALA A 187 10.19 -15.21 7.09
C ALA A 187 8.73 -14.75 6.94
N ASN A 188 7.80 -15.33 7.70
CA ASN A 188 6.38 -14.97 7.67
C ASN A 188 6.17 -13.50 8.06
N VAL A 189 6.77 -13.06 9.16
CA VAL A 189 6.60 -11.70 9.70
C VAL A 189 7.22 -10.64 8.78
N ALA A 190 8.45 -10.86 8.30
CA ALA A 190 9.12 -9.89 7.43
C ALA A 190 8.44 -9.78 6.06
N ILE A 191 8.04 -10.91 5.45
CA ILE A 191 7.29 -10.90 4.18
C ILE A 191 5.92 -10.24 4.38
N GLY A 192 5.23 -10.52 5.49
CA GLY A 192 3.95 -9.90 5.82
C GLY A 192 4.05 -8.37 6.02
N LEU A 193 5.10 -7.91 6.68
CA LEU A 193 5.38 -6.48 6.84
C LEU A 193 5.73 -5.83 5.49
N ALA A 194 6.54 -6.49 4.67
CA ALA A 194 6.87 -6.00 3.33
C ALA A 194 5.63 -5.91 2.42
N MET A 195 4.75 -6.91 2.46
CA MET A 195 3.49 -6.96 1.72
C MET A 195 2.59 -5.76 2.04
N ASN A 196 2.36 -5.48 3.32
CA ASN A 196 1.59 -4.30 3.73
C ASN A 196 2.29 -3.00 3.39
N SER A 197 3.61 -2.92 3.61
CA SER A 197 4.39 -1.74 3.25
C SER A 197 4.29 -1.41 1.75
N ILE A 198 4.37 -2.43 0.90
CA ILE A 198 4.16 -2.30 -0.55
C ILE A 198 2.73 -1.81 -0.85
N GLY A 199 1.70 -2.46 -0.29
CA GLY A 199 0.31 -2.06 -0.51
C GLY A 199 -0.01 -0.63 -0.04
N ASP A 200 0.37 -0.29 1.19
CA ASP A 200 -0.03 0.96 1.84
C ASP A 200 0.85 2.14 1.42
N VAL A 201 2.18 1.96 1.39
CA VAL A 201 3.09 3.05 1.05
C VAL A 201 3.14 3.28 -0.45
N ILE A 202 3.19 2.21 -1.27
CA ILE A 202 3.24 2.34 -2.74
C ILE A 202 1.84 2.55 -3.31
N GLY A 203 0.83 1.84 -2.83
CA GLY A 203 -0.57 2.04 -3.23
C GLY A 203 -1.19 3.30 -2.62
N GLY A 204 -0.65 3.82 -1.53
CA GLY A 204 -1.14 5.02 -0.86
C GLY A 204 -2.39 4.78 -0.02
N SER A 205 -2.65 3.55 0.40
CA SER A 205 -3.74 3.23 1.33
C SER A 205 -3.41 3.77 2.72
N LYS A 206 -3.89 4.96 3.05
CA LYS A 206 -3.67 5.61 4.35
C LYS A 206 -4.94 6.31 4.85
N PRO A 207 -5.31 6.16 6.14
CA PRO A 207 -6.39 6.93 6.73
C PRO A 207 -6.06 8.43 6.79
N PRO A 208 -7.06 9.33 6.68
CA PRO A 208 -8.50 9.08 6.47
C PRO A 208 -8.91 8.98 4.99
N SER A 209 -7.95 9.05 4.07
CA SER A 209 -8.20 8.96 2.63
C SER A 209 -6.91 8.58 1.91
N PRO A 210 -6.94 7.60 1.00
CA PRO A 210 -8.10 6.86 0.48
C PRO A 210 -8.61 5.70 1.35
N ASP A 211 -7.87 5.29 2.39
CA ASP A 211 -8.37 4.28 3.33
C ASP A 211 -9.53 4.83 4.17
N LYS A 212 -10.66 4.11 4.18
CA LYS A 212 -11.91 4.51 4.86
C LYS A 212 -12.22 3.67 6.09
N THR A 213 -11.26 2.86 6.54
CA THR A 213 -11.36 2.04 7.74
C THR A 213 -11.87 2.88 8.92
N THR A 214 -12.97 2.45 9.53
CA THR A 214 -13.60 3.19 10.65
C THR A 214 -12.82 3.05 11.94
N LEU A 215 -12.21 1.88 12.17
CA LEU A 215 -11.31 1.56 13.28
C LEU A 215 -10.19 0.65 12.78
N GLY A 216 -8.94 0.96 13.09
CA GLY A 216 -7.79 0.13 12.72
C GLY A 216 -7.58 -1.07 13.65
N TRP A 217 -6.73 -2.02 13.23
CA TRP A 217 -6.28 -3.16 14.03
C TRP A 217 -4.79 -3.46 13.73
N PRO A 218 -3.96 -3.88 14.70
CA PRO A 218 -2.55 -4.24 14.45
C PRO A 218 -2.29 -5.23 13.31
N GLY A 219 -3.25 -6.11 12.98
CA GLY A 219 -3.15 -7.02 11.83
C GLY A 219 -3.02 -6.30 10.48
N ASN A 220 -3.41 -5.02 10.39
CA ASN A 220 -3.20 -4.19 9.21
C ASN A 220 -1.74 -3.78 9.01
N THR A 221 -0.86 -3.93 10.01
CA THR A 221 0.56 -3.56 9.88
C THR A 221 1.39 -4.70 9.33
N ILE A 222 1.12 -5.94 9.75
CA ILE A 222 1.84 -7.14 9.30
C ILE A 222 0.84 -8.13 8.74
N ALA A 223 0.87 -8.32 7.42
CA ALA A 223 -0.02 -9.25 6.73
C ALA A 223 0.28 -10.69 7.16
N MET A 224 -0.74 -11.54 7.15
CA MET A 224 -0.54 -12.95 7.44
C MET A 224 -0.03 -13.65 6.19
N VAL A 225 1.10 -14.35 6.34
CA VAL A 225 1.73 -15.18 5.30
C VAL A 225 1.91 -16.57 5.87
N VAL A 226 1.43 -17.60 5.18
CA VAL A 226 1.52 -19.01 5.58
C VAL A 226 1.91 -19.91 4.42
#